data_AF-A0A177BC06-F1
#
_entry.id   AF-A0A177BC06-F1
#
_cell.length_a   1.000
_cell.length_b   1.000
_cell.length_c   1.000
_cell.angle_alpha   90.00
_cell.angle_beta   90.00
_cell.angle_gamma   90.00
#
_symmetry.space_group_name_H-M   'P 1'
#
loop_
_entity.id
_entity.type
_entity.pdbx_description
1 polymer ?
#
loop_
_entity_poly.entity_id
_entity_poly.type
_entity_poly.pdbx_seq_one_letter_code
_entity_poly.pdbx_strand_id
1 'polypeptide(L)'
;MEISEDISIGEKQELYSDVVSINNLFNENDRRTNTNLLQKVVFAMGHVLNDICASMWFTYIILYFEYVLKLGAIYASYVFLIGQITDAITTPIAGI
;
A
#
# COMPACT_ATOMS: atom_id res chain seq x y z
N MET A 1 -53.27 22.68 15.65
CA MET A 1 -52.80 22.93 14.28
C MET A 1 -51.29 23.18 14.27
N GLU A 2 -50.76 23.94 15.24
CA GLU A 2 -49.30 24.15 15.46
C GLU A 2 -48.47 22.86 15.64
N ILE A 3 -48.94 21.88 16.42
CA ILE A 3 -48.17 20.65 16.73
C ILE A 3 -47.80 19.84 15.47
N SER A 4 -48.66 19.84 14.45
CA SER A 4 -48.38 19.14 13.19
C SER A 4 -47.36 19.88 12.32
N GLU A 5 -47.25 21.21 12.49
CA GLU A 5 -46.28 22.05 11.79
C GLU A 5 -44.89 21.89 12.42
N ASP A 6 -44.80 21.85 13.75
CA ASP A 6 -43.55 21.63 14.48
C ASP A 6 -42.90 20.26 14.19
N ILE A 7 -43.73 19.20 14.04
CA ILE A 7 -43.26 17.86 13.65
C ILE A 7 -42.68 17.91 12.23
N SER A 8 -43.34 18.59 11.28
CA SER A 8 -42.85 18.74 9.91
C SER A 8 -41.56 19.58 9.82
N ILE A 9 -41.43 20.57 10.68
CA ILE A 9 -40.22 21.40 10.79
C ILE A 9 -39.07 20.59 11.40
N GLY A 10 -39.34 19.75 12.41
CA GLY A 10 -38.37 18.86 13.02
C GLY A 10 -37.75 17.85 12.03
N GLU A 11 -38.58 17.17 11.23
CA GLU A 11 -38.09 16.24 10.19
C GLU A 11 -37.24 16.95 9.13
N LYS A 12 -37.60 18.19 8.74
CA LYS A 12 -36.77 18.99 7.81
C LYS A 12 -35.43 19.40 8.42
N GLN A 13 -35.38 19.64 9.73
CA GLN A 13 -34.16 20.01 10.44
C GLN A 13 -33.18 18.82 10.51
N GLU A 14 -33.70 17.62 10.79
CA GLU A 14 -32.93 16.38 10.82
C GLU A 14 -32.37 16.04 9.43
N LEU A 15 -33.23 16.11 8.40
CA LEU A 15 -32.83 15.93 7.01
C LEU A 15 -31.74 16.93 6.58
N TYR A 16 -31.86 18.19 6.99
CA TYR A 16 -30.86 19.22 6.69
C TYR A 16 -29.52 18.93 7.38
N SER A 17 -29.54 18.50 8.64
CA SER A 17 -28.34 18.10 9.39
C SER A 17 -27.62 16.91 8.72
N ASP A 18 -28.38 15.93 8.25
CA ASP A 18 -27.83 14.78 7.54
C ASP A 18 -27.19 15.16 6.20
N VAL A 19 -27.85 16.01 5.42
CA VAL A 19 -27.29 16.51 4.15
C VAL A 19 -26.00 17.31 4.38
N VAL A 20 -25.93 18.11 5.45
CA VAL A 20 -24.71 18.84 5.82
C VAL A 20 -23.60 17.87 6.24
N SER A 21 -23.92 16.83 7.03
CA SER A 21 -22.97 15.80 7.44
C SER A 21 -22.40 15.04 6.24
N ILE A 22 -23.26 14.64 5.30
CA ILE A 22 -22.86 13.97 4.05
C ILE A 22 -21.92 14.86 3.21
N ASN A 23 -22.23 16.16 3.07
CA ASN A 23 -21.38 17.09 2.34
C ASN A 23 -20.01 17.26 3.00
N ASN A 24 -19.96 17.31 4.33
CA ASN A 24 -18.70 17.40 5.07
C ASN A 24 -17.84 16.14 4.90
N LEU A 25 -18.46 14.95 4.93
CA LEU A 25 -17.78 13.68 4.67
C LEU A 25 -17.26 13.59 3.24
N PHE A 26 -18.03 14.07 2.26
CA PHE A 26 -17.59 14.10 0.86
C PHE A 26 -16.36 15.01 0.68
N ASN A 27 -16.39 16.20 1.28
CA ASN A 27 -15.31 17.19 1.19
C ASN A 27 -14.05 16.76 1.98
N GLU A 28 -14.21 16.01 3.08
CA GLU A 28 -13.06 15.40 3.77
C GLU A 28 -12.43 14.27 2.95
N ASN A 29 -13.24 13.43 2.30
CA ASN A 29 -12.73 12.37 1.42
C ASN A 29 -11.96 12.94 0.22
N ASP A 30 -12.48 14.00 -0.42
CA ASP A 30 -11.81 14.67 -1.53
C ASP A 30 -10.44 15.24 -1.12
N ARG A 31 -10.35 15.82 0.09
CA ARG A 31 -9.09 16.27 0.69
C ARG A 31 -8.11 15.12 0.96
N ARG A 32 -8.57 13.95 1.40
CA ARG A 32 -7.69 12.78 1.59
C ARG A 32 -7.19 12.20 0.27
N THR A 33 -7.98 12.29 -0.81
CA THR A 33 -7.59 11.78 -2.13
C THR A 33 -6.71 12.73 -2.93
N ASN A 34 -6.48 13.96 -2.46
CA ASN A 34 -5.64 14.99 -3.09
C ASN A 34 -4.13 14.72 -2.90
N THR A 35 -3.69 13.52 -3.24
CA THR A 35 -2.29 13.25 -3.58
C THR A 35 -2.20 13.29 -5.09
N ASN A 36 -1.24 14.07 -5.62
CA ASN A 36 -1.08 14.26 -7.06
C ASN A 36 -1.08 12.88 -7.75
N LEU A 37 -1.93 12.67 -8.77
CA LEU A 37 -1.97 11.40 -9.52
C LEU A 37 -0.57 10.99 -10.00
N LEU A 38 0.26 11.99 -10.32
CA LEU A 38 1.67 11.82 -10.62
C LEU A 38 2.47 11.17 -9.48
N GLN A 39 2.27 11.58 -8.22
CA GLN A 39 2.93 10.96 -7.07
C GLN A 39 2.55 9.49 -6.92
N LYS A 40 1.27 9.15 -7.13
CA LYS A 40 0.81 7.75 -7.09
C LYS A 40 1.45 6.92 -8.21
N VAL A 41 1.52 7.46 -9.42
CA VAL A 41 2.14 6.78 -10.57
C VAL A 41 3.64 6.61 -10.35
N VAL A 42 4.35 7.65 -9.89
CA VAL A 42 5.79 7.59 -9.61
C VAL A 42 6.09 6.59 -8.48
N PHE A 43 5.28 6.58 -7.43
CA PHE A 43 5.40 5.60 -6.35
C PHE A 43 5.17 4.16 -6.85
N ALA A 44 4.13 3.94 -7.65
CA ALA A 44 3.85 2.64 -8.24
C ALA A 44 4.98 2.18 -9.20
N MET A 45 5.51 3.08 -10.03
CA MET A 45 6.66 2.78 -10.90
C MET A 45 7.92 2.45 -10.10
N GLY A 46 8.18 3.19 -9.01
CA GLY A 46 9.29 2.91 -8.10
C GLY A 46 9.18 1.51 -7.49
N HIS A 47 7.98 1.12 -7.04
CA HIS A 47 7.73 -0.23 -6.55
C HIS A 47 7.95 -1.31 -7.61
N VAL A 48 7.39 -1.13 -8.82
CA VAL A 48 7.58 -2.09 -9.92
C VAL A 48 9.07 -2.25 -10.26
N LEU A 49 9.82 -1.15 -10.33
CA LEU A 49 11.27 -1.18 -10.57
C LEU A 49 12.02 -1.89 -9.46
N ASN A 50 11.63 -1.67 -8.20
CA ASN A 50 12.21 -2.35 -7.05
C ASN A 50 11.98 -3.87 -7.12
N ASP A 51 10.77 -4.30 -7.47
CA ASP A 51 10.40 -5.71 -7.58
C ASP A 51 11.16 -6.41 -8.73
N ILE A 52 11.32 -5.71 -9.85
CA ILE A 52 12.12 -6.18 -10.98
C ILE A 52 13.62 -6.24 -10.61
N CYS A 53 14.15 -5.25 -9.90
CA CYS A 53 15.54 -5.25 -9.43
C CYS A 53 15.82 -6.42 -8.47
N ALA A 54 14.96 -6.60 -7.46
CA ALA A 54 15.08 -7.68 -6.50
C ALA A 54 15.01 -9.06 -7.18
N SER A 55 14.08 -9.25 -8.12
CA SER A 55 13.97 -10.52 -8.86
C SER A 55 15.21 -10.81 -9.73
N MET A 56 15.81 -9.81 -10.36
CA MET A 56 17.08 -9.96 -11.07
C MET A 56 18.24 -10.30 -10.12
N TRP A 57 18.32 -9.62 -8.98
CA TRP A 57 19.33 -9.89 -7.95
C TRP A 57 19.28 -11.35 -7.46
N PHE A 58 18.09 -11.83 -7.14
CA PHE A 58 17.87 -13.19 -6.65
C PHE A 58 18.23 -14.26 -7.69
N THR A 59 17.80 -14.08 -8.93
CA THR A 59 18.10 -15.03 -10.01
C THR A 59 19.58 -15.03 -10.38
N TYR A 60 20.21 -13.86 -10.40
CA TYR A 60 21.64 -13.73 -10.68
C TYR A 60 22.49 -14.45 -9.63
N ILE A 61 22.18 -14.29 -8.34
CA ILE A 61 22.94 -14.95 -7.26
C ILE A 61 22.91 -16.47 -7.40
N ILE A 62 21.74 -17.04 -7.70
CA ILE A 62 21.59 -18.50 -7.89
C ILE A 62 22.44 -18.97 -9.07
N LEU A 63 22.34 -18.28 -10.22
CA LEU A 63 23.14 -18.60 -11.41
C LEU A 63 24.64 -18.42 -11.17
N TYR A 64 25.05 -17.40 -10.43
CA TYR A 64 26.45 -17.16 -10.11
C TYR A 64 27.02 -18.30 -9.24
N PHE A 65 26.29 -18.74 -8.22
CA PHE A 65 26.72 -19.86 -7.38
C PHE A 65 26.79 -21.18 -8.15
N GLU A 66 25.83 -21.45 -9.02
CA GLU A 66 25.78 -22.70 -9.79
C GLU A 66 26.79 -22.74 -10.95
N TYR A 67 26.90 -21.67 -11.74
CA TYR A 67 27.71 -21.66 -12.96
C TYR A 67 29.14 -21.14 -12.75
N VAL A 68 29.34 -20.13 -11.91
CA VAL A 68 30.67 -19.54 -11.69
C VAL A 68 31.42 -20.30 -10.60
N LEU A 69 30.76 -20.53 -9.47
CA LEU A 69 31.38 -21.21 -8.32
C LEU A 69 31.20 -22.73 -8.35
N LYS A 70 30.43 -23.27 -9.32
CA LYS A 70 30.16 -24.71 -9.48
C LYS A 70 29.67 -25.38 -8.19
N LEU A 71 28.94 -24.63 -7.36
CA LEU A 71 28.22 -25.21 -6.25
C LEU A 71 27.07 -26.05 -6.81
N GLY A 72 26.86 -27.24 -6.23
CA GLY A 72 25.68 -28.03 -6.57
C GLY A 72 24.41 -27.22 -6.28
N ALA A 73 23.39 -27.36 -7.14
CA ALA A 73 22.15 -26.57 -7.10
C ALA A 73 21.49 -26.50 -5.70
N ILE A 74 21.60 -27.58 -4.92
CA ILE A 74 21.09 -27.65 -3.56
C ILE A 74 21.81 -26.65 -2.63
N TYR A 75 23.15 -26.59 -2.71
CA TYR A 75 23.95 -25.69 -1.88
C TYR A 75 23.77 -24.22 -2.28
N ALA A 76 23.66 -23.92 -3.58
CA ALA A 76 23.33 -22.58 -4.05
C ALA A 76 21.97 -22.10 -3.51
N SER A 77 20.98 -22.99 -3.52
CA SER A 77 19.64 -22.72 -2.97
C SER A 77 19.64 -22.55 -1.45
N TYR A 78 20.53 -23.24 -0.71
CA TYR A 78 20.69 -23.01 0.73
C TYR A 78 21.26 -21.63 1.04
N VAL A 79 22.26 -21.17 0.29
CA VAL A 79 22.80 -19.81 0.45
C VAL A 79 21.73 -18.77 0.13
N PHE A 80 20.94 -19.01 -0.92
CA PHE A 80 19.78 -18.19 -1.25
C PHE A 80 18.74 -18.15 -0.11
N LEU A 81 18.42 -19.31 0.49
CA LEU A 81 17.47 -19.41 1.61
C LEU A 81 17.95 -18.61 2.84
N ILE A 82 19.26 -18.64 3.13
CA ILE A 82 19.85 -17.83 4.21
C ILE A 82 19.67 -16.34 3.91
N GLY A 83 19.89 -15.92 2.66
CA GLY A 83 19.66 -14.54 2.21
C GLY A 83 18.22 -14.08 2.47
N GLN A 84 17.23 -14.92 2.17
CA GLN A 84 15.81 -14.63 2.44
C GLN A 84 15.51 -14.50 3.93
N ILE A 85 16.11 -15.36 4.78
CA ILE A 85 15.95 -15.28 6.24
C ILE A 85 16.57 -13.98 6.77
N THR A 86 17.76 -13.62 6.28
CA THR A 86 18.43 -12.38 6.65
C THR A 86 17.61 -11.16 6.23
N ASP A 87 17.02 -11.17 5.04
CA ASP A 87 16.16 -10.08 4.55
C ASP A 87 14.88 -9.95 5.38
N ALA A 88 14.24 -11.08 5.71
CA ALA A 88 13.04 -11.11 6.56
C ALA A 88 13.28 -10.57 7.98
N ILE A 89 14.48 -10.77 8.53
CA ILE A 89 14.88 -10.21 9.84
C ILE A 89 15.23 -8.73 9.71
N THR A 90 15.85 -8.33 8.61
CA THR A 90 16.33 -6.96 8.41
C THR A 90 15.20 -5.99 8.04
N THR A 91 14.19 -6.45 7.30
CA THR A 91 13.03 -5.65 6.88
C THR A 91 12.30 -4.95 8.04
N PRO A 92 11.96 -5.62 9.17
CA PRO A 92 11.36 -4.93 10.31
C PRO A 92 12.32 -3.99 11.04
N ILE A 93 13.64 -4.25 10.99
CA ILE A 93 14.65 -3.37 11.59
C ILE A 93 14.80 -2.08 10.79
N ALA A 94 14.75 -2.15 9.46
CA ALA A 94 14.82 -1.00 8.57
C ALA A 94 13.52 -0.16 8.55
N GLY A 95 12.40 -0.75 8.97
CA GLY A 95 11.09 -0.09 9.04
C GLY A 95 10.77 0.58 10.38
N ILE A 96 11.63 0.45 11.40
CA ILE A 96 11.59 1.21 12.66
C ILE A 96 12.31 2.54 12.45
#